data_AF-A0A9P8FII4-F1
#
_entry.id   AF-A0A9P8FII4-F1
#
_cell.length_a   1.000
_cell.length_b   1.000
_cell.length_c   1.000
_cell.angle_alpha   90.00
_cell.angle_beta   90.00
_cell.angle_gamma   90.00
#
_symmetry.space_group_name_H-M   'P 1'
#
loop_
_entity.id
_entity.type
_entity.pdbx_description
1 polymer ?
#
loop_
_entity_poly.entity_id
_entity_poly.type
_entity_poly.pdbx_seq_one_letter_code
_entity_poly.pdbx_strand_id
1 'polypeptide(L)'
;EYMGGHFYQNITEFEALLTNNQIRGAMGFDGSTNIGLNAYAAKQCVAAFASSYPTLFGAGDFRAPNYEEARPRKHIAAIPTLIPCAIDQEPYFRLLRENCDRMEFPAPKTALILSKFLTALQGPGGKMSASDPNSAIFMSDTSKQIEKKVNRFAFSGGGATKEDHEKYGGNPDVDVAYAYLSYFLESDDELKEIEQSYRKGTLSTGELKKRCIQELQKFVEAFQERRSKVTDEIMREFMTPRKLEFKGNPNATASIEEAVTEKKPEEKQENTSGKLTKGERKALKIAEKKAEKLALREKGQAGEEPKAEGA
;
A
#
# COMPACT_ATOMS: atom_id res chain seq x y z
N GLU A 1 17.51 16.02 -1.25
CA GLU A 1 18.81 15.70 -0.61
C GLU A 1 19.42 14.40 -1.14
N TYR A 2 18.72 13.26 -1.11
CA TYR A 2 19.30 11.97 -1.54
C TYR A 2 19.35 11.72 -3.07
N MET A 3 19.01 12.69 -3.91
CA MET A 3 18.99 12.48 -5.37
C MET A 3 20.42 12.31 -5.90
N GLY A 4 20.63 11.31 -6.78
CA GLY A 4 21.94 11.00 -7.36
C GLY A 4 22.37 9.56 -7.09
N GLY A 5 23.52 9.19 -7.66
CA GLY A 5 24.08 7.84 -7.57
C GLY A 5 23.13 6.74 -7.99
N HIS A 6 23.11 5.64 -7.23
CA HIS A 6 22.33 4.46 -7.57
C HIS A 6 20.84 4.73 -7.67
N PHE A 7 20.32 5.58 -6.78
CA PHE A 7 18.92 5.99 -6.83
C PHE A 7 18.56 6.67 -8.15
N TYR A 8 19.38 7.60 -8.63
CA TYR A 8 19.14 8.27 -9.92
C TYR A 8 19.27 7.33 -11.11
N GLN A 9 20.24 6.41 -11.10
CA GLN A 9 20.35 5.40 -12.16
C GLN A 9 19.11 4.51 -12.25
N ASN A 10 18.60 4.04 -11.11
CA ASN A 10 17.34 3.28 -11.10
C ASN A 10 16.17 4.14 -11.60
N ILE A 11 16.09 5.43 -11.24
CA ILE A 11 15.09 6.36 -11.76
C ILE A 11 15.13 6.40 -13.29
N THR A 12 16.28 6.73 -13.88
CA THR A 12 16.42 6.87 -15.34
C THR A 12 16.12 5.57 -16.08
N GLU A 13 16.59 4.44 -15.54
CA GLU A 13 16.30 3.13 -16.10
C GLU A 13 14.81 2.82 -16.06
N PHE A 14 14.15 3.05 -14.92
CA PHE A 14 12.73 2.77 -14.77
C PHE A 14 11.86 3.74 -15.58
N GLU A 15 12.23 5.03 -15.67
CA GLU A 15 11.58 6.02 -16.55
C GLU A 15 11.56 5.54 -18.01
N ALA A 16 12.64 4.93 -18.50
CA ALA A 16 12.71 4.37 -19.86
C ALA A 16 11.76 3.17 -20.09
N LEU A 17 11.30 2.51 -19.02
CA LEU A 17 10.37 1.38 -19.11
C LEU A 17 8.90 1.82 -19.13
N LEU A 18 8.61 3.05 -18.68
CA LEU A 18 7.26 3.57 -18.53
C LEU A 18 6.81 4.34 -19.77
N THR A 19 5.60 4.06 -20.23
CA THR A 19 4.93 4.88 -21.24
C THR A 19 4.05 5.94 -20.58
N ASN A 20 3.87 7.08 -21.26
CA ASN A 20 2.92 8.10 -20.82
C ASN A 20 1.50 7.53 -20.67
N ASN A 21 1.10 6.57 -21.50
CA ASN A 21 -0.21 5.93 -21.40
C ASN A 21 -0.38 5.13 -20.10
N GLN A 22 0.66 4.41 -19.66
CA GLN A 22 0.63 3.71 -18.38
C GLN A 22 0.53 4.69 -17.21
N ILE A 23 1.32 5.75 -17.22
CA ILE A 23 1.30 6.78 -16.15
C ILE A 23 -0.07 7.46 -16.10
N ARG A 24 -0.62 7.87 -17.23
CA ARG A 24 -1.97 8.49 -17.30
C ARG A 24 -3.06 7.53 -16.80
N GLY A 25 -2.98 6.26 -17.19
CA GLY A 25 -3.94 5.24 -16.74
C GLY A 25 -3.86 4.97 -15.24
N ALA A 26 -2.66 4.95 -14.66
CA ALA A 26 -2.46 4.68 -13.23
C ALA A 26 -2.74 5.92 -12.35
N MET A 27 -2.32 7.10 -12.79
CA MET A 27 -2.30 8.32 -11.97
C MET A 27 -3.41 9.32 -12.31
N GLY A 28 -4.15 9.11 -13.40
CA GLY A 28 -5.20 10.03 -13.86
C GLY A 28 -4.66 11.34 -14.46
N PHE A 29 -3.40 11.37 -14.89
CA PHE A 29 -2.78 12.55 -15.51
C PHE A 29 -3.27 12.75 -16.95
N ASP A 30 -3.12 13.98 -17.44
CA ASP A 30 -3.57 14.38 -18.77
C ASP A 30 -2.47 15.14 -19.55
N GLY A 31 -2.84 15.78 -20.67
CA GLY A 31 -1.92 16.58 -21.49
C GLY A 31 -1.50 17.91 -20.87
N SER A 32 -2.19 18.37 -19.82
CA SER A 32 -1.88 19.62 -19.11
C SER A 32 -0.94 19.41 -17.91
N THR A 33 -0.82 18.15 -17.46
CA THR A 33 0.02 17.78 -16.33
C THR A 33 1.50 17.97 -16.67
N ASN A 34 2.24 18.70 -15.82
CA ASN A 34 3.65 18.99 -16.08
C ASN A 34 4.52 17.71 -16.10
N ILE A 35 5.64 17.77 -16.83
CA ILE A 35 6.54 16.63 -17.00
C ILE A 35 7.13 16.10 -15.69
N GLY A 36 7.28 16.97 -14.68
CA GLY A 36 7.81 16.60 -13.37
C GLY A 36 6.87 15.67 -12.60
N LEU A 37 5.57 15.94 -12.64
CA LEU A 37 4.54 15.08 -12.04
C LEU A 37 4.45 13.72 -12.75
N ASN A 38 4.54 13.72 -14.09
CA ASN A 38 4.56 12.46 -14.85
C ASN A 38 5.78 11.59 -14.48
N ALA A 39 6.98 12.19 -14.44
CA ALA A 39 8.21 11.49 -14.08
C ALA A 39 8.27 11.07 -12.59
N TYR A 40 7.50 11.73 -11.71
CA TYR A 40 7.52 11.45 -10.27
C TYR A 40 7.15 10.01 -9.93
N ALA A 41 6.26 9.38 -10.71
CA ALA A 41 5.85 8.00 -10.50
C ALA A 41 7.05 7.04 -10.50
N ALA A 42 8.02 7.25 -11.39
CA ALA A 42 9.24 6.45 -11.42
C ALA A 42 10.07 6.61 -10.15
N LYS A 43 10.21 7.84 -9.65
CA LYS A 43 10.93 8.14 -8.40
C LYS A 43 10.34 7.42 -7.20
N GLN A 44 9.00 7.42 -7.09
CA GLN A 44 8.31 6.72 -6.03
C GLN A 44 8.43 5.19 -6.17
N CYS A 45 8.38 4.65 -7.39
CA CYS A 45 8.54 3.22 -7.62
C CYS A 45 9.94 2.74 -7.19
N VAL A 46 10.99 3.35 -7.71
CA VAL A 46 12.36 2.87 -7.49
C VAL A 46 12.86 3.11 -6.07
N ALA A 47 12.18 3.96 -5.29
CA ALA A 47 12.41 4.08 -3.85
C ALA A 47 12.08 2.77 -3.08
N ALA A 48 11.37 1.83 -3.70
CA ALA A 48 11.15 0.51 -3.13
C ALA A 48 12.28 -0.49 -3.41
N PHE A 49 13.26 -0.18 -4.27
CA PHE A 49 14.35 -1.10 -4.57
C PHE A 49 15.51 -0.91 -3.60
N ALA A 50 15.96 -2.01 -2.97
CA ALA A 50 17.16 -2.00 -2.14
C ALA A 50 18.40 -1.51 -2.90
N SER A 51 18.48 -1.79 -4.21
CA SER A 51 19.57 -1.34 -5.08
C SER A 51 19.67 0.18 -5.22
N SER A 52 18.62 0.93 -4.88
CA SER A 52 18.64 2.40 -4.81
C SER A 52 19.47 2.92 -3.62
N TYR A 53 19.78 2.06 -2.65
CA TYR A 53 20.38 2.41 -1.37
C TYR A 53 21.59 1.52 -1.01
N PRO A 54 22.62 1.42 -1.87
CA PRO A 54 23.74 0.50 -1.68
C PRO A 54 24.49 0.73 -0.36
N THR A 55 24.58 1.98 0.09
CA THR A 55 25.26 2.36 1.33
C THR A 55 24.64 1.73 2.56
N LEU A 56 23.32 1.50 2.58
CA LEU A 56 22.63 0.82 3.69
C LEU A 56 23.13 -0.60 3.87
N PHE A 57 23.61 -1.23 2.80
CA PHE A 57 24.12 -2.59 2.77
C PHE A 57 25.66 -2.67 2.78
N GLY A 58 26.34 -1.53 2.99
CA GLY A 58 27.80 -1.46 3.05
C GLY A 58 28.49 -1.53 1.68
N ALA A 59 27.74 -1.31 0.59
CA ALA A 59 28.29 -1.19 -0.75
C ALA A 59 28.54 0.30 -1.11
N GLY A 60 29.52 0.53 -1.99
CA GLY A 60 29.80 1.85 -2.55
C GLY A 60 28.60 2.42 -3.32
N ASP A 61 28.46 3.73 -3.31
CA ASP A 61 27.48 4.44 -4.13
C ASP A 61 28.20 5.15 -5.29
N PHE A 62 27.52 5.27 -6.42
CA PHE A 62 28.00 5.93 -7.62
C PHE A 62 27.84 7.44 -7.47
N ARG A 63 28.52 8.03 -6.49
CA ARG A 63 28.45 9.46 -6.21
C ARG A 63 29.86 10.06 -6.22
N ALA A 64 29.92 11.36 -6.49
CA ALA A 64 31.15 12.11 -6.38
C ALA A 64 31.75 11.96 -4.97
N PRO A 65 33.10 11.90 -4.83
CA PRO A 65 34.09 12.00 -5.89
C PRO A 65 34.51 10.66 -6.50
N ASN A 66 34.13 9.53 -5.89
CA ASN A 66 34.71 8.22 -6.20
C ASN A 66 34.12 7.56 -7.45
N TYR A 67 32.87 7.93 -7.84
CA TYR A 67 32.18 7.44 -9.05
C TYR A 67 32.38 5.95 -9.33
N GLU A 68 32.22 5.10 -8.31
CA GLU A 68 32.42 3.65 -8.45
C GLU A 68 31.30 3.05 -9.32
N GLU A 69 31.61 2.83 -10.59
CA GLU A 69 30.65 2.35 -11.59
C GLU A 69 30.40 0.84 -11.50
N ALA A 70 31.33 0.11 -10.87
CA ALA A 70 31.11 -1.30 -10.54
C ALA A 70 29.77 -1.40 -9.83
N ARG A 71 28.83 -2.16 -10.40
CA ARG A 71 27.48 -2.29 -9.86
C ARG A 71 27.45 -3.48 -8.89
N PRO A 72 27.63 -3.32 -7.57
CA PRO A 72 27.43 -4.39 -6.59
C PRO A 72 25.93 -4.67 -6.41
N ARG A 73 25.13 -4.62 -7.50
CA ARG A 73 23.68 -4.55 -7.45
C ARG A 73 23.00 -5.89 -7.55
N LYS A 74 23.60 -6.91 -8.17
CA LYS A 74 22.86 -8.15 -8.41
C LYS A 74 22.33 -8.78 -7.12
N HIS A 75 23.16 -8.81 -6.06
CA HIS A 75 22.75 -9.35 -4.76
C HIS A 75 21.86 -8.38 -3.98
N ILE A 76 22.11 -7.08 -4.03
CA ILE A 76 21.27 -6.06 -3.34
C ILE A 76 19.89 -5.94 -4.00
N ALA A 77 19.82 -5.95 -5.33
CA ALA A 77 18.57 -5.92 -6.10
C ALA A 77 17.71 -7.16 -5.83
N ALA A 78 18.33 -8.31 -5.53
CA ALA A 78 17.64 -9.53 -5.15
C ALA A 78 16.98 -9.47 -3.76
N ILE A 79 17.24 -8.43 -2.95
CA ILE A 79 16.63 -8.26 -1.63
C ILE A 79 15.14 -7.89 -1.83
N PRO A 80 14.19 -8.67 -1.27
CA PRO A 80 12.78 -8.37 -1.37
C PRO A 80 12.39 -7.18 -0.48
N THR A 81 11.45 -6.37 -0.97
CA THR A 81 10.92 -5.23 -0.21
C THR A 81 9.46 -5.44 0.15
N LEU A 82 9.14 -5.19 1.42
CA LEU A 82 7.77 -5.11 1.94
C LEU A 82 7.39 -3.65 2.14
N ILE A 83 6.22 -3.26 1.64
CA ILE A 83 5.72 -1.87 1.71
C ILE A 83 4.39 -1.86 2.46
N PRO A 84 4.37 -1.38 3.71
CA PRO A 84 3.13 -1.03 4.40
C PRO A 84 2.66 0.35 3.94
N CYS A 85 1.48 0.44 3.34
CA CYS A 85 0.91 1.71 2.89
C CYS A 85 -0.63 1.68 2.90
N ALA A 86 -1.26 2.85 2.81
CA ALA A 86 -2.69 2.91 2.52
C ALA A 86 -2.97 2.52 1.04
N ILE A 87 -4.21 2.13 0.77
CA ILE A 87 -4.62 1.60 -0.54
C ILE A 87 -4.49 2.60 -1.70
N ASP A 88 -4.49 3.91 -1.44
CA ASP A 88 -4.29 4.97 -2.44
C ASP A 88 -2.89 4.97 -3.08
N GLN A 89 -1.90 4.36 -2.42
CA GLN A 89 -0.53 4.25 -2.94
C GLN A 89 -0.35 3.03 -3.86
N GLU A 90 -1.30 2.10 -3.87
CA GLU A 90 -1.23 0.87 -4.66
C GLU A 90 -0.99 1.09 -6.17
N PRO A 91 -1.55 2.13 -6.84
CA PRO A 91 -1.30 2.37 -8.26
C PRO A 91 0.19 2.53 -8.61
N TYR A 92 0.99 3.18 -7.75
CA TYR A 92 2.45 3.29 -7.95
C TYR A 92 3.11 1.91 -7.92
N PHE A 93 2.76 1.08 -6.93
CA PHE A 93 3.41 -0.21 -6.76
C PHE A 93 2.89 -1.27 -7.73
N ARG A 94 1.69 -1.10 -8.28
CA ARG A 94 1.22 -1.88 -9.43
C ARG A 94 2.10 -1.61 -10.64
N LEU A 95 2.34 -0.34 -10.95
CA LEU A 95 3.21 0.08 -12.04
C LEU A 95 4.64 -0.47 -11.86
N LEU A 96 5.15 -0.42 -10.63
CA LEU A 96 6.41 -1.05 -10.25
C LEU A 96 6.43 -2.55 -10.60
N ARG A 97 5.47 -3.32 -10.08
CA ARG A 97 5.43 -4.78 -10.20
C ARG A 97 5.24 -5.27 -11.63
N GLU A 98 4.64 -4.46 -12.50
CA GLU A 98 4.49 -4.75 -13.94
C GLU A 98 5.80 -4.57 -14.72
N ASN A 99 6.69 -3.68 -14.27
CA ASN A 99 7.86 -3.26 -15.05
C ASN A 99 9.20 -3.69 -14.44
N CYS A 100 9.28 -4.03 -13.15
CA CYS A 100 10.53 -4.35 -12.46
C CYS A 100 11.31 -5.53 -13.07
N ASP A 101 10.61 -6.50 -13.67
CA ASP A 101 11.23 -7.67 -14.31
C ASP A 101 12.05 -7.30 -15.57
N ARG A 102 11.84 -6.09 -16.13
CA ARG A 102 12.49 -5.59 -17.35
C ARG A 102 13.74 -4.75 -17.07
N MET A 103 14.05 -4.50 -15.79
CA MET A 103 15.28 -3.82 -15.39
C MET A 103 16.51 -4.70 -15.65
N GLU A 104 17.69 -4.11 -15.78
CA GLU A 104 18.98 -4.78 -15.99
C GLU A 104 19.31 -5.74 -14.84
N PHE A 105 18.98 -5.32 -13.60
CA PHE A 105 18.97 -6.18 -12.42
C PHE A 105 17.57 -6.23 -11.84
N PRO A 106 16.74 -7.19 -12.26
CA PRO A 106 15.39 -7.34 -11.77
C PRO A 106 15.36 -7.52 -10.25
N ALA A 107 14.56 -6.69 -9.58
CA ALA A 107 14.22 -6.87 -8.18
C ALA A 107 13.00 -7.80 -8.03
N PRO A 108 12.89 -8.57 -6.94
CA PRO A 108 11.66 -9.28 -6.62
C PRO A 108 10.48 -8.32 -6.56
N LYS A 109 9.32 -8.77 -7.03
CA LYS A 109 8.08 -7.98 -6.95
C LYS A 109 7.80 -7.61 -5.50
N THR A 110 7.59 -6.33 -5.26
CA THR A 110 7.35 -5.79 -3.92
C THR A 110 6.13 -6.43 -3.27
N ALA A 111 6.24 -6.80 -2.00
CA ALA A 111 5.11 -7.23 -1.20
C ALA A 111 4.41 -5.99 -0.62
N LEU A 112 3.08 -6.00 -0.60
CA LEU A 112 2.27 -4.88 -0.11
C LEU A 112 1.40 -5.34 1.07
N ILE A 113 1.38 -4.56 2.14
CA ILE A 113 0.36 -4.64 3.20
C ILE A 113 -0.43 -3.34 3.11
N LEU A 114 -1.71 -3.47 2.75
CA LEU A 114 -2.57 -2.33 2.48
C LEU A 114 -3.47 -2.04 3.69
N SER A 115 -3.39 -0.83 4.22
CA SER A 115 -4.31 -0.35 5.25
C SER A 115 -5.56 0.28 4.66
N LYS A 116 -6.65 0.25 5.44
CA LYS A 116 -7.85 1.06 5.19
C LYS A 116 -7.55 2.53 5.49
N PHE A 117 -8.34 3.43 4.93
CA PHE A 117 -8.27 4.84 5.31
C PHE A 117 -8.77 5.04 6.74
N LEU A 118 -8.04 5.85 7.50
CA LEU A 118 -8.60 6.47 8.68
C LEU A 118 -9.63 7.52 8.20
N THR A 119 -10.81 7.53 8.81
CA THR A 119 -11.89 8.43 8.41
C THR A 119 -11.58 9.87 8.82
N ALA A 120 -12.10 10.86 8.08
CA ALA A 120 -12.10 12.25 8.54
C ALA A 120 -13.07 12.44 9.71
N LEU A 121 -12.89 13.54 10.46
CA LEU A 121 -13.78 13.87 11.57
C LEU A 121 -15.23 14.03 11.11
N GLN A 122 -15.48 14.59 9.93
CA GLN A 122 -16.83 14.77 9.40
C GLN A 122 -17.53 13.47 8.97
N GLY A 123 -16.85 12.32 9.04
CA GLY A 123 -17.45 11.01 8.78
C GLY A 123 -17.02 10.34 7.46
N PRO A 124 -17.66 9.21 7.14
CA PRO A 124 -17.32 8.40 5.97
C PRO A 124 -17.40 9.18 4.65
N GLY A 125 -16.40 9.01 3.79
CA GLY A 125 -16.30 9.74 2.51
C GLY A 125 -15.64 11.12 2.63
N GLY A 126 -15.46 11.65 3.84
CA GLY A 126 -14.65 12.83 4.10
C GLY A 126 -13.15 12.53 3.91
N LYS A 127 -12.42 13.44 3.28
CA LYS A 127 -10.95 13.40 3.20
C LYS A 127 -10.37 14.19 4.37
N MET A 128 -9.48 13.59 5.15
CA MET A 128 -8.65 14.35 6.07
C MET A 128 -7.77 15.29 5.24
N SER A 129 -7.82 16.59 5.54
CA SER A 129 -6.97 17.57 4.88
C SER A 129 -6.30 18.46 5.91
N ALA A 130 -4.98 18.61 5.80
CA ALA A 130 -4.25 19.63 6.56
C ALA A 130 -4.74 21.06 6.26
N SER A 131 -5.42 21.29 5.12
CA SER A 131 -6.00 22.57 4.77
C SER A 131 -7.31 22.88 5.51
N ASP A 132 -8.04 21.86 5.98
CA ASP A 132 -9.19 22.05 6.87
C ASP A 132 -8.80 21.58 8.29
N PRO A 133 -8.45 22.53 9.18
CA PRO A 133 -7.99 22.18 10.51
C PRO A 133 -9.04 21.49 11.39
N ASN A 134 -10.31 21.49 10.99
CA ASN A 134 -11.40 20.82 11.70
C ASN A 134 -11.71 19.43 11.12
N SER A 135 -11.05 19.02 10.04
CA SER A 135 -11.23 17.70 9.41
C SER A 135 -10.42 16.57 10.06
N ALA A 136 -9.41 16.92 10.85
CA ALA A 136 -8.47 15.96 11.41
C ALA A 136 -8.01 16.36 12.82
N ILE A 137 -7.57 15.34 13.56
CA ILE A 137 -6.75 15.50 14.76
C ILE A 137 -5.29 15.54 14.31
N PHE A 138 -4.58 16.62 14.63
CA PHE A 138 -3.16 16.75 14.31
C PHE A 138 -2.32 16.25 15.48
N MET A 139 -1.14 15.70 15.17
CA MET A 139 -0.17 15.28 16.18
C MET A 139 0.40 16.45 17.01
N SER A 140 0.15 17.70 16.59
CA SER A 140 0.47 18.93 17.31
C SER A 140 -0.69 19.50 18.11
N ASP A 141 -1.88 18.89 18.07
CA ASP A 141 -3.02 19.36 18.85
C ASP A 141 -2.76 19.17 20.35
N THR A 142 -3.18 20.14 21.15
CA THR A 142 -3.24 20.03 22.62
C THR A 142 -4.40 19.16 23.06
N SER A 143 -4.35 18.63 24.29
CA SER A 143 -5.40 17.78 24.85
C SER A 143 -6.79 18.44 24.78
N LYS A 144 -6.86 19.76 25.00
CA LYS A 144 -8.11 20.56 24.86
C LYS A 144 -8.59 20.69 23.41
N GLN A 145 -7.67 20.81 22.45
CA GLN A 145 -8.03 20.84 21.03
C GLN A 145 -8.57 19.49 20.56
N ILE A 146 -7.95 18.39 20.99
CA ILE A 146 -8.44 17.03 20.70
C ILE A 146 -9.86 16.86 21.22
N GLU A 147 -10.09 17.17 22.49
CA GLU A 147 -11.42 17.12 23.12
C GLU A 147 -12.45 17.94 22.34
N LYS A 148 -12.14 19.21 22.05
CA LYS A 148 -13.03 20.11 21.31
C LYS A 148 -13.36 19.56 19.92
N LYS A 149 -12.36 19.04 19.21
CA LYS A 149 -12.54 18.54 17.85
C LYS A 149 -13.38 17.27 17.81
N VAL A 150 -13.11 16.31 18.70
CA VAL A 150 -13.92 15.08 18.79
C VAL A 150 -15.36 15.41 19.19
N ASN A 151 -15.55 16.27 20.20
CA ASN A 151 -16.90 16.62 20.64
C ASN A 151 -17.72 17.35 19.56
N ARG A 152 -17.12 18.33 18.85
CA ARG A 152 -17.85 19.20 17.91
C ARG A 152 -17.90 18.69 16.47
N PHE A 153 -16.85 18.03 15.99
CA PHE A 153 -16.70 17.73 14.56
C PHE A 153 -16.74 16.24 14.24
N ALA A 154 -16.46 15.35 15.21
CA ALA A 154 -16.56 13.92 14.96
C ALA A 154 -18.02 13.52 14.72
N PHE A 155 -18.29 13.00 13.52
CA PHE A 155 -19.59 12.47 13.14
C PHE A 155 -19.99 11.30 14.06
N SER A 156 -21.25 11.32 14.47
CA SER A 156 -21.85 10.35 15.38
C SER A 156 -22.76 9.40 14.60
N GLY A 157 -22.62 8.10 14.87
CA GLY A 157 -23.55 7.07 14.42
C GLY A 157 -24.71 6.82 15.39
N GLY A 158 -24.81 7.56 16.49
CA GLY A 158 -25.87 7.43 17.49
C GLY A 158 -27.21 8.07 17.10
N GLY A 159 -28.27 7.75 17.86
CA GLY A 159 -29.60 8.39 17.74
C GLY A 159 -29.58 9.92 17.91
N ALA A 160 -30.59 10.59 17.32
CA ALA A 160 -30.70 12.05 17.34
C ALA A 160 -30.98 12.60 18.75
N THR A 161 -31.69 11.84 19.58
CA THR A 161 -31.91 12.10 21.00
C THR A 161 -31.40 10.94 21.85
N LYS A 162 -31.32 11.16 23.17
CA LYS A 162 -30.93 10.12 24.11
C LYS A 162 -31.94 8.97 24.09
N GLU A 163 -33.23 9.27 24.04
CA GLU A 163 -34.30 8.28 24.02
C GLU A 163 -34.26 7.43 22.74
N ASP A 164 -33.98 8.06 21.58
CA ASP A 164 -33.79 7.33 20.33
C ASP A 164 -32.56 6.43 20.40
N HIS A 165 -31.47 6.91 21.00
CA HIS A 165 -30.25 6.13 21.17
C HIS A 165 -30.47 4.93 22.08
N GLU A 166 -31.15 5.09 23.22
CA GLU A 166 -31.47 4.00 24.15
C GLU A 166 -32.41 2.97 23.51
N LYS A 167 -33.32 3.41 22.64
CA LYS A 167 -34.31 2.54 22.00
C LYS A 167 -33.78 1.80 20.78
N TYR A 168 -33.02 2.47 19.93
CA TYR A 168 -32.57 1.94 18.63
C TYR A 168 -31.09 1.64 18.56
N GLY A 169 -30.30 2.06 19.55
CA GLY A 169 -28.86 1.93 19.57
C GLY A 169 -28.12 2.92 18.66
N GLY A 170 -26.79 2.86 18.70
CA GLY A 170 -25.90 3.54 17.78
C GLY A 170 -25.32 2.60 16.71
N ASN A 171 -24.91 3.17 15.58
CA ASN A 171 -24.23 2.47 14.51
C ASN A 171 -22.71 2.74 14.55
N PRO A 172 -21.90 1.83 15.12
CA PRO A 172 -20.45 2.01 15.16
C PRO A 172 -19.77 1.96 13.78
N ASP A 173 -20.41 1.36 12.76
CA ASP A 173 -19.82 1.22 11.41
C ASP A 173 -19.64 2.57 10.69
N VAL A 174 -20.36 3.60 11.14
CA VAL A 174 -20.29 4.97 10.61
C VAL A 174 -19.81 5.98 11.65
N ASP A 175 -19.61 5.56 12.91
CA ASP A 175 -19.23 6.45 14.00
C ASP A 175 -17.72 6.70 14.02
N VAL A 176 -17.33 7.97 13.97
CA VAL A 176 -15.91 8.36 13.88
C VAL A 176 -15.16 8.07 15.18
N ALA A 177 -15.80 8.24 16.34
CA ALA A 177 -15.14 7.99 17.62
C ALA A 177 -14.86 6.50 17.80
N TYR A 178 -15.80 5.65 17.41
CA TYR A 178 -15.59 4.20 17.37
C TYR A 178 -14.51 3.81 16.35
N ALA A 179 -14.57 4.36 15.13
CA ALA A 179 -13.55 4.09 14.12
C ALA A 179 -12.14 4.41 14.66
N TYR A 180 -11.94 5.56 15.31
CA TYR A 180 -10.65 5.94 15.88
C TYR A 180 -10.23 5.00 17.00
N LEU A 181 -11.14 4.60 17.89
CA LEU A 181 -10.85 3.59 18.91
C LEU A 181 -10.37 2.28 18.28
N SER A 182 -10.95 1.82 17.17
CA SER A 182 -10.48 0.60 16.49
C SER A 182 -9.04 0.65 15.97
N TYR A 183 -8.45 1.85 15.80
CA TYR A 183 -7.06 2.02 15.39
C TYR A 183 -6.09 2.21 16.57
N PHE A 184 -6.53 2.86 17.64
CA PHE A 184 -5.65 3.33 18.72
C PHE A 184 -5.85 2.60 20.05
N LEU A 185 -6.98 1.91 20.24
CA LEU A 185 -7.22 1.09 21.42
C LEU A 185 -6.62 -0.31 21.21
N GLU A 186 -5.69 -0.70 22.08
CA GLU A 186 -4.98 -1.98 21.96
C GLU A 186 -5.78 -3.19 22.49
N SER A 187 -6.84 -2.97 23.27
CA SER A 187 -7.64 -4.03 23.88
C SER A 187 -8.80 -4.45 22.96
N ASP A 188 -8.68 -5.63 22.34
CA ASP A 188 -9.74 -6.22 21.52
C ASP A 188 -11.03 -6.48 22.33
N ASP A 189 -10.90 -6.92 23.58
CA ASP A 189 -12.04 -7.21 24.46
C ASP A 189 -12.82 -5.93 24.79
N GLU A 190 -12.10 -4.86 25.12
CA GLU A 190 -12.72 -3.56 25.42
C GLU A 190 -13.38 -2.96 24.17
N LEU A 191 -12.71 -3.03 23.01
CA LEU A 191 -13.28 -2.55 21.75
C LEU A 191 -14.58 -3.29 21.41
N LYS A 192 -14.62 -4.61 21.63
CA LYS A 192 -15.80 -5.45 21.41
C LYS A 192 -16.92 -5.12 22.39
N GLU A 193 -16.62 -4.85 23.66
CA GLU A 193 -17.60 -4.42 24.65
C GLU A 193 -18.20 -3.06 24.29
N ILE A 194 -17.37 -2.11 23.87
CA ILE A 194 -17.79 -0.79 23.38
C ILE A 194 -18.73 -0.96 22.17
N GLU A 195 -18.36 -1.79 21.19
CA GLU A 195 -19.19 -2.05 20.02
C GLU A 195 -20.58 -2.56 20.41
N GLN A 196 -20.62 -3.61 21.24
CA GLN A 196 -21.86 -4.24 21.66
C GLN A 196 -22.74 -3.28 22.48
N SER A 197 -22.14 -2.52 23.39
CA SER A 197 -22.85 -1.57 24.24
C SER A 197 -23.40 -0.39 23.43
N TYR A 198 -22.65 0.09 22.44
CA TYR A 198 -23.11 1.15 21.54
C TYR A 198 -24.26 0.69 20.65
N ARG A 199 -24.16 -0.51 20.05
CA ARG A 199 -25.26 -1.10 19.26
C ARG A 199 -26.53 -1.38 20.10
N LYS A 200 -26.38 -1.67 21.38
CA LYS A 200 -27.50 -1.87 22.32
C LYS A 200 -28.10 -0.55 22.84
N GLY A 201 -27.46 0.58 22.63
CA GLY A 201 -27.88 1.88 23.16
C GLY A 201 -27.57 2.10 24.64
N THR A 202 -26.83 1.18 25.29
CA THR A 202 -26.46 1.30 26.71
C THR A 202 -25.25 2.20 26.92
N LEU A 203 -24.38 2.34 25.91
CA LEU A 203 -23.28 3.30 25.89
C LEU A 203 -23.71 4.51 25.08
N SER A 204 -23.75 5.70 25.67
CA SER A 204 -24.10 6.91 24.93
C SER A 204 -22.97 7.39 24.00
N THR A 205 -23.32 8.15 22.97
CA THR A 205 -22.33 8.82 22.09
C THR A 205 -21.37 9.72 22.87
N GLY A 206 -21.85 10.39 23.92
CA GLY A 206 -21.01 11.23 24.77
C GLY A 206 -19.94 10.43 25.51
N GLU A 207 -20.31 9.26 26.04
CA GLU A 207 -19.37 8.35 26.73
C GLU A 207 -18.38 7.72 25.74
N LEU A 208 -18.85 7.30 24.57
CA LEU A 208 -17.99 6.81 23.48
C LEU A 208 -16.93 7.85 23.08
N LYS A 209 -17.37 9.10 22.85
CA LYS A 209 -16.47 10.22 22.54
C LYS A 209 -15.49 10.49 23.68
N LYS A 210 -15.94 10.46 24.93
CA LYS A 210 -15.06 10.63 26.10
C LYS A 210 -13.96 9.57 26.15
N ARG A 211 -14.30 8.30 25.91
CA ARG A 211 -13.32 7.21 25.87
C ARG A 211 -12.33 7.35 24.70
N CYS A 212 -12.82 7.77 23.53
CA CYS A 212 -12.00 8.08 22.36
C CYS A 212 -11.02 9.22 22.66
N ILE A 213 -11.50 10.32 23.26
CA ILE A 213 -10.66 11.47 23.64
C ILE A 213 -9.53 11.04 24.57
N GLN A 214 -9.82 10.20 25.57
CA GLN A 214 -8.81 9.70 26.51
C GLN A 214 -7.70 8.92 25.80
N GLU A 215 -8.03 8.02 24.87
CA GLU A 215 -7.01 7.24 24.14
C GLU A 215 -6.19 8.14 23.20
N LEU A 216 -6.85 9.05 22.48
CA LEU A 216 -6.17 9.98 21.58
C LEU A 216 -5.25 10.95 22.31
N GLN A 217 -5.68 11.48 23.47
CA GLN A 217 -4.84 12.34 24.31
C GLN A 217 -3.59 11.58 24.78
N LYS A 218 -3.76 10.38 25.32
CA LYS A 218 -2.64 9.50 25.72
C LYS A 218 -1.67 9.23 24.56
N PHE A 219 -2.20 8.88 23.38
CA PHE A 219 -1.39 8.59 22.19
C PHE A 219 -0.61 9.82 21.71
N VAL A 220 -1.28 10.97 21.57
CA VAL A 220 -0.68 12.22 21.07
C VAL A 220 0.33 12.78 22.07
N GLU A 221 0.03 12.79 23.37
CA GLU A 221 0.98 13.25 24.39
C GLU A 221 2.25 12.39 24.39
N ALA A 222 2.11 11.06 24.35
CA ALA A 222 3.27 10.17 24.26
C ALA A 222 4.08 10.39 22.97
N PHE A 223 3.42 10.68 21.85
CA PHE A 223 4.10 11.07 20.61
C PHE A 223 4.85 12.39 20.75
N GLN A 224 4.23 13.42 21.31
CA GLN A 224 4.83 14.74 21.50
C GLN A 224 6.05 14.68 22.41
N GLU A 225 6.00 13.85 23.46
CA GLU A 225 7.14 13.60 24.36
C GLU A 225 8.30 12.91 23.63
N ARG A 226 8.03 11.94 22.75
CA ARG A 226 9.07 11.31 21.92
C ARG A 226 9.64 12.29 20.89
N ARG A 227 8.77 13.10 20.27
CA ARG A 227 9.15 14.09 19.26
C ARG A 227 10.05 15.17 19.85
N SER A 228 9.79 15.66 21.06
CA SER A 228 10.61 16.70 21.70
C SER A 228 12.04 16.25 22.01
N LYS A 229 12.28 14.93 22.06
CA LYS A 229 13.61 14.32 22.24
C LYS A 229 14.40 14.22 20.93
N VAL A 230 13.79 14.49 19.77
CA VAL A 230 14.47 14.43 18.46
C VAL A 230 15.21 15.74 18.23
N THR A 231 16.55 15.71 18.31
CA THR A 231 17.42 16.84 18.01
C THR A 231 17.84 16.87 16.54
N ASP A 232 18.44 17.98 16.10
CA ASP A 232 18.98 18.11 14.75
C ASP A 232 20.11 17.10 14.49
N GLU A 233 20.88 16.73 15.50
CA GLU A 233 21.91 15.69 15.42
C GLU A 233 21.28 14.32 15.17
N ILE A 234 20.22 13.97 15.90
CA ILE A 234 19.48 12.72 15.69
C ILE A 234 18.89 12.72 14.27
N MET A 235 18.21 13.81 13.88
CA MET A 235 17.65 13.93 12.53
C MET A 235 18.74 13.75 11.46
N ARG A 236 19.89 14.41 11.62
CA ARG A 236 21.03 14.30 10.70
C ARG A 236 21.59 12.89 10.68
N GLU A 237 21.67 12.21 11.82
CA GLU A 237 22.08 10.81 11.88
C GLU A 237 21.13 9.93 11.05
N PHE A 238 19.81 10.06 11.21
CA PHE A 238 18.83 9.32 10.43
C PHE A 238 18.87 9.64 8.93
N MET A 239 19.14 10.89 8.55
CA MET A 239 19.17 11.34 7.15
C MET A 239 20.52 11.12 6.45
N THR A 240 21.60 10.88 7.19
CA THR A 240 22.94 10.63 6.64
C THR A 240 23.02 9.19 6.14
N PRO A 241 23.33 8.96 4.85
CA PRO A 241 23.52 7.62 4.32
C PRO A 241 24.64 6.88 5.07
N ARG A 242 24.32 5.73 5.65
CA ARG A 242 25.27 4.89 6.39
C ARG A 242 24.90 3.42 6.24
N LYS A 243 25.88 2.54 6.45
CA LYS A 243 25.61 1.11 6.61
C LYS A 243 24.70 0.90 7.81
N LEU A 244 23.62 0.15 7.62
CA LEU A 244 22.73 -0.23 8.71
C LEU A 244 23.19 -1.56 9.32
N GLU A 245 22.97 -1.69 10.63
CA GLU A 245 23.15 -2.94 11.35
C GLU A 245 21.81 -3.67 11.46
N PHE A 246 21.70 -4.84 10.85
CA PHE A 246 20.51 -5.69 10.92
C PHE A 246 20.75 -6.79 11.95
N LYS A 247 20.21 -6.61 13.17
CA LYS A 247 20.33 -7.60 14.27
C LYS A 247 19.19 -8.62 14.31
N GLY A 248 18.26 -8.55 13.36
CA GLY A 248 17.07 -9.40 13.32
C GLY A 248 16.05 -9.05 14.40
N ASN A 249 14.98 -9.84 14.49
CA ASN A 249 14.01 -9.75 15.58
C ASN A 249 14.59 -10.45 16.82
N PRO A 250 14.88 -9.74 17.93
CA PRO A 250 15.39 -10.37 19.15
C PRO A 250 14.36 -11.31 19.79
N ASN A 251 13.07 -11.18 19.45
CA ASN A 251 11.96 -11.99 19.95
C ASN A 251 11.29 -12.74 18.79
N ALA A 252 12.04 -13.51 18.01
CA ALA A 252 11.48 -14.33 16.94
C ALA A 252 10.56 -15.41 17.52
N THR A 253 9.28 -15.42 17.12
CA THR A 253 8.26 -16.38 17.58
C THR A 253 8.36 -17.76 16.92
N ALA A 254 9.15 -17.88 15.86
CA ALA A 254 9.56 -19.14 15.24
C ALA A 254 11.04 -19.06 14.90
N SER A 255 11.78 -20.16 15.08
CA SER A 255 13.17 -20.22 14.66
C SER A 255 13.24 -20.13 13.13
N ILE A 256 14.30 -19.50 12.58
CA ILE A 256 14.50 -19.38 11.13
C ILE A 256 14.49 -20.77 10.45
N GLU A 257 14.89 -21.81 11.17
CA GLU A 257 14.94 -23.20 10.71
C GLU A 257 13.53 -23.78 10.46
N GLU A 258 12.58 -23.55 11.36
CA GLU A 258 11.20 -24.05 11.24
C GLU A 258 10.47 -23.49 10.01
N ALA A 259 10.66 -22.20 9.72
CA ALA A 259 10.05 -21.52 8.58
C ALA A 259 10.60 -21.97 7.20
N VAL A 260 11.81 -22.55 7.18
CA VAL A 260 12.42 -23.09 5.95
C VAL A 260 11.98 -24.54 5.73
N THR A 261 11.80 -25.33 6.79
CA THR A 261 11.28 -26.70 6.69
C THR A 261 9.84 -26.77 6.20
N GLU A 262 8.97 -25.83 6.57
CA GLU A 262 7.59 -25.76 6.06
C GLU A 262 7.50 -25.45 4.55
N LYS A 263 8.58 -24.94 3.94
CA LYS A 263 8.61 -24.55 2.52
C LYS A 263 9.24 -25.59 1.58
N LYS A 264 9.57 -26.80 2.06
CA LYS A 264 9.89 -27.89 1.11
C LYS A 264 8.64 -28.21 0.30
N PRO A 265 8.68 -28.14 -1.05
CA PRO A 265 7.53 -28.53 -1.85
C PRO A 265 7.30 -30.02 -1.64
N GLU A 266 6.08 -30.39 -1.24
CA GLU A 266 5.62 -31.77 -1.29
C GLU A 266 5.95 -32.35 -2.67
N GLU A 267 6.69 -33.46 -2.68
CA GLU A 267 6.93 -34.25 -3.88
C GLU A 267 5.58 -34.53 -4.54
N LYS A 268 5.44 -34.14 -5.81
CA LYS A 268 4.27 -34.45 -6.62
C LYS A 268 4.07 -35.96 -6.62
N GLN A 269 3.07 -36.44 -5.89
CA GLN A 269 2.51 -37.76 -6.12
C GLN A 269 2.00 -37.81 -7.56
N GLU A 270 2.60 -38.69 -8.36
CA GLU A 270 2.10 -39.09 -9.67
C GLU A 270 0.64 -39.55 -9.54
N ASN A 271 -0.25 -38.80 -10.17
CA ASN A 271 -1.68 -39.11 -10.14
C ASN A 271 -1.96 -40.15 -11.24
N THR A 272 -1.95 -41.43 -10.87
CA THR A 272 -2.32 -42.59 -11.70
C THR A 272 -3.82 -42.70 -11.96
N SER A 273 -4.50 -41.58 -12.16
CA SER A 273 -5.87 -41.55 -12.66
C SER A 273 -5.89 -40.66 -13.91
N GLY A 274 -6.27 -41.24 -15.06
CA GLY A 274 -6.28 -40.60 -16.38
C GLY A 274 -7.26 -39.44 -16.55
N LYS A 275 -7.41 -38.58 -15.55
CA LYS A 275 -8.20 -37.35 -15.58
C LYS A 275 -7.25 -36.17 -15.78
N LEU A 276 -7.36 -35.54 -16.95
CA LEU A 276 -6.69 -34.28 -17.30
C LEU A 276 -6.79 -33.25 -16.16
N THR A 277 -5.66 -32.66 -15.82
CA THR A 277 -5.54 -31.59 -14.83
C THR A 277 -6.33 -30.35 -15.25
N LYS A 278 -6.64 -29.47 -14.29
CA LYS A 278 -7.40 -28.23 -14.55
C LYS A 278 -6.70 -27.32 -15.58
N GLY A 279 -5.36 -27.36 -15.65
CA GLY A 279 -4.56 -26.66 -16.65
C GLY A 279 -4.72 -27.23 -18.05
N GLU A 280 -4.65 -28.55 -18.19
CA GLU A 280 -4.79 -29.25 -19.48
C GLU A 280 -6.20 -29.11 -20.07
N ARG A 281 -7.24 -29.14 -19.23
CA ARG A 281 -8.63 -28.86 -19.66
C ARG A 281 -8.80 -27.43 -20.17
N LYS A 282 -8.08 -26.47 -19.58
CA LYS A 282 -8.12 -25.07 -20.00
C LYS A 282 -7.37 -24.87 -21.32
N ALA A 283 -6.24 -25.55 -21.50
CA ALA A 283 -5.50 -25.56 -22.76
C ALA A 283 -6.31 -26.19 -23.91
N LEU A 284 -6.97 -27.31 -23.68
CA LEU A 284 -7.88 -27.96 -24.65
C LEU A 284 -9.03 -27.03 -25.08
N LYS A 285 -9.69 -26.37 -24.13
CA LYS A 285 -10.76 -25.39 -24.45
C LYS A 285 -10.26 -24.18 -25.23
N ILE A 286 -9.02 -23.76 -25.01
CA ILE A 286 -8.41 -22.65 -25.77
C ILE A 286 -8.07 -23.12 -27.19
N ALA A 287 -7.57 -24.34 -27.35
CA ALA A 287 -7.27 -24.93 -28.65
C ALA A 287 -8.54 -25.15 -29.49
N GLU A 288 -9.62 -25.66 -28.91
CA GLU A 288 -10.93 -25.81 -29.58
C GLU A 288 -11.47 -24.47 -30.06
N LYS A 289 -11.49 -23.44 -29.20
CA LYS A 289 -11.92 -22.09 -29.59
C LYS A 289 -11.06 -21.49 -30.70
N LYS A 290 -9.77 -21.81 -30.73
CA LYS A 290 -8.85 -21.34 -31.79
C LYS A 290 -9.13 -22.06 -33.12
N ALA A 291 -9.43 -23.36 -33.09
CA ALA A 291 -9.81 -24.15 -34.25
C ALA A 291 -11.18 -23.71 -34.83
N GLU A 292 -12.18 -23.48 -33.98
CA GLU A 292 -13.49 -22.95 -34.39
C GLU A 292 -13.35 -21.60 -35.11
N LYS A 293 -12.52 -20.70 -34.56
CA LYS A 293 -12.27 -19.37 -35.13
C LYS A 293 -11.51 -19.44 -36.45
N LEU A 294 -10.67 -20.46 -36.66
CA LEU A 294 -9.98 -20.69 -37.93
C LEU A 294 -10.95 -21.22 -39.00
N ALA A 295 -11.80 -22.19 -38.65
CA ALA A 295 -12.79 -22.77 -39.55
C ALA A 295 -13.86 -21.76 -40.01
N LEU A 296 -14.24 -20.82 -39.14
CA LEU A 296 -15.12 -19.68 -39.49
C LEU A 296 -14.47 -18.71 -40.48
N ARG A 297 -13.14 -18.59 -40.45
CA ARG A 297 -12.38 -17.70 -41.33
C ARG A 297 -12.16 -18.30 -42.71
N GLU A 298 -11.99 -19.62 -42.80
CA GLU A 298 -11.91 -20.35 -44.08
C GLU A 298 -13.26 -20.39 -44.81
N LYS A 299 -14.39 -20.51 -44.09
CA LYS A 299 -15.73 -20.42 -44.69
C LYS A 299 -16.08 -19.02 -45.22
N GLY A 300 -15.45 -17.96 -44.70
CA GLY A 300 -15.65 -16.59 -45.17
C GLY A 300 -14.90 -16.24 -46.46
N GLN A 301 -13.89 -17.04 -46.85
CA GLN A 301 -13.07 -16.77 -48.04
C GLN A 301 -13.50 -17.59 -49.28
N ALA A 302 -14.45 -18.50 -49.15
CA ALA A 302 -14.95 -19.34 -50.25
C ALA A 302 -16.18 -18.74 -50.98
N GLY A 303 -16.54 -17.48 -50.71
CA GLY A 303 -17.79 -16.84 -51.19
C GLY A 303 -17.66 -15.82 -52.32
N GLU A 304 -16.47 -15.54 -52.84
CA GLU A 304 -16.28 -14.59 -53.96
C GLU A 304 -15.73 -15.32 -55.19
N GLU A 305 -16.63 -15.77 -56.07
CA GLU A 305 -16.32 -16.07 -57.47
C GLU A 305 -16.37 -14.78 -58.33
N PRO A 306 -15.49 -14.62 -59.32
CA PRO A 306 -15.38 -13.39 -60.09
C PRO A 306 -16.44 -13.34 -61.21
N LYS A 307 -17.21 -12.24 -61.28
CA LYS A 307 -17.98 -11.93 -62.50
C LYS A 307 -17.04 -11.39 -63.58
N ALA A 308 -16.91 -12.18 -64.64
CA ALA A 308 -16.26 -11.81 -65.89
C ALA A 308 -17.17 -10.93 -66.78
N GLU A 309 -16.51 -10.02 -67.50
CA GLU A 309 -16.78 -9.45 -68.84
C GLU A 309 -18.18 -8.97 -69.27
N GLY A 310 -18.20 -7.78 -69.90
CA GLY A 310 -18.99 -7.58 -71.13
C GLY A 310 -19.64 -6.21 -71.33
N ALA A 311 -19.11 -5.48 -72.34
CA ALA A 311 -19.63 -4.31 -73.08
C ALA A 311 -19.54 -2.92 -72.43
#